data_AF-A0A6C2USN1-F1
#
_entry.id   AF-A0A6C2USN1-F1
#
_cell.length_a   1.000
_cell.length_b   1.000
_cell.length_c   1.000
_cell.angle_alpha   90.00
_cell.angle_beta   90.00
_cell.angle_gamma   90.00
#
_symmetry.space_group_name_H-M   'P 1'
#
loop_
_entity.id
_entity.type
_entity.pdbx_description
1 polymer ?
#
loop_
_entity_poly.entity_id
_entity_poly.type
_entity_poly.pdbx_seq_one_letter_code
_entity_poly.pdbx_strand_id
1 'polypeptide(L)'
;MEAKLRNVQQRGSALFFRISIPEDLRWHYGGKTEISRALRAHDISEALSWARILAIVFKRQFSDLRAGRNVQGIKEGDTILESLQLGNSPRLIGEAPDSTVFNRSTSFSLSMVYAEVRSFGRQSQRSELERGNSVKLLIEWLGDIAIETVTRSMLMEFRDQVLCRMPLRMRQQSELKDKPLREIVQIDHERVISNTTINNRLAKLKTIFTHAVRYGYIRISPLVDLSMPIEDDFVEGRCVYSHDQLQRMIDGLVMYATKGKATRHMRFWVPLIALHSGARLNEICQLGFHRGQCAAQLLAT
;
A
#
# COMPACT_ATOMS: atom_id res chain seq x y z
N MET A 1 -25.36 34.76 2.28
CA MET A 1 -24.84 34.50 3.64
C MET A 1 -23.65 33.57 3.51
N GLU A 2 -22.43 34.10 3.48
CA GLU A 2 -21.22 33.29 3.47
C GLU A 2 -21.16 32.46 4.75
N ALA A 3 -21.25 31.15 4.63
CA ALA A 3 -21.11 30.25 5.75
C ALA A 3 -19.70 30.41 6.31
N LYS A 4 -19.59 31.08 7.46
CA LYS A 4 -18.34 31.28 8.22
C LYS A 4 -17.65 29.91 8.34
N LEU A 5 -16.57 29.72 7.59
CA LEU A 5 -15.86 28.45 7.42
C LEU A 5 -15.23 28.03 8.76
N ARG A 6 -15.96 27.27 9.59
CA ARG A 6 -15.49 26.86 10.91
C ARG A 6 -14.26 25.96 10.75
N ASN A 7 -13.15 26.40 11.35
CA ASN A 7 -11.88 25.70 11.40
C ASN A 7 -11.18 25.46 10.05
N VAL A 8 -11.57 26.16 8.98
CA VAL A 8 -10.88 26.11 7.67
C VAL A 8 -10.38 27.51 7.32
N GLN A 9 -9.10 27.62 6.96
CA GLN A 9 -8.46 28.84 6.46
C GLN A 9 -7.82 28.58 5.11
N GLN A 10 -8.10 29.45 4.14
CA GLN A 10 -7.45 29.43 2.84
C GLN A 10 -6.22 30.34 2.86
N ARG A 11 -5.07 29.84 2.43
CA ARG A 11 -3.85 30.62 2.21
C ARG A 11 -3.35 30.34 0.80
N GLY A 12 -3.61 31.28 -0.13
CA GLY A 12 -3.38 31.06 -1.56
C GLY A 12 -4.26 29.94 -2.11
N SER A 13 -3.64 28.93 -2.74
CA SER A 13 -4.31 27.73 -3.27
C SER A 13 -4.48 26.61 -2.23
N ALA A 14 -3.89 26.73 -1.05
CA ALA A 14 -3.89 25.67 -0.04
C ALA A 14 -4.95 25.92 1.05
N LEU A 15 -5.64 24.85 1.45
CA LEU A 15 -6.63 24.83 2.52
C LEU A 15 -6.03 24.26 3.81
N PHE A 16 -6.19 24.97 4.92
CA PHE A 16 -5.66 24.62 6.23
C PHE A 16 -6.79 24.45 7.25
N PHE A 17 -6.67 23.45 8.10
CA PHE A 17 -7.42 23.33 9.34
C PHE A 17 -6.79 24.21 10.42
N ARG A 18 -7.60 24.94 11.19
CA ARG A 18 -7.14 25.71 12.36
C ARG A 18 -8.10 25.57 13.53
N ILE A 19 -7.60 25.24 14.71
CA ILE A 19 -8.37 25.21 15.97
C ILE A 19 -7.57 25.87 17.10
N SER A 20 -8.25 26.63 17.94
CA SER A 20 -7.63 27.25 19.12
C SER A 20 -7.36 26.19 20.19
N ILE A 21 -6.19 26.28 20.84
CA ILE A 21 -5.85 25.49 22.02
C ILE A 21 -6.39 26.23 23.25
N PRO A 22 -7.20 25.58 24.09
CA PRO A 22 -7.64 26.15 25.37
C PRO A 22 -6.46 26.51 26.26
N GLU A 23 -6.57 27.60 27.02
CA GLU A 23 -5.48 28.15 27.83
C GLU A 23 -4.90 27.15 28.83
N ASP A 24 -5.78 26.39 29.48
CA ASP A 24 -5.47 25.31 30.42
C ASP A 24 -4.62 24.19 29.80
N LEU A 25 -4.68 24.02 28.48
CA LEU A 25 -4.02 22.93 27.77
C LEU A 25 -2.76 23.36 27.03
N ARG A 26 -2.47 24.65 26.92
CA ARG A 26 -1.33 25.16 26.14
C ARG A 26 0.01 24.58 26.59
N TRP A 27 0.16 24.32 27.88
CA TRP A 27 1.35 23.66 28.44
C TRP A 27 1.64 22.30 27.79
N HIS A 28 0.60 21.49 27.55
CA HIS A 28 0.72 20.19 26.88
C HIS A 28 1.10 20.30 25.40
N TYR A 29 0.93 21.47 24.80
CA TYR A 29 1.26 21.77 23.41
C TYR A 29 2.46 22.73 23.27
N GLY A 30 3.33 22.80 24.28
CA GLY A 30 4.55 23.62 24.23
C GLY A 30 4.29 25.12 24.15
N GLY A 31 3.19 25.60 24.74
CA GLY A 31 2.82 27.02 24.78
C GLY A 31 2.11 27.54 23.53
N LYS A 32 1.84 26.69 22.53
CA LYS A 32 1.12 27.08 21.31
C LYS A 32 -0.31 27.52 21.64
N THR A 33 -0.80 28.56 20.97
CA THR A 33 -2.19 29.06 21.13
C THR A 33 -3.17 28.39 20.17
N GLU A 34 -2.66 27.76 19.12
CA GLU A 34 -3.46 27.16 18.05
C GLU A 34 -2.76 25.98 17.38
N ILE A 35 -3.58 25.09 16.82
CA ILE A 35 -3.15 23.97 15.99
C ILE A 35 -3.57 24.28 14.56
N SER A 36 -2.60 24.28 13.64
CA SER A 36 -2.82 24.49 12.21
C SER A 36 -2.28 23.31 11.40
N ARG A 37 -3.06 22.78 10.44
CA ARG A 37 -2.67 21.65 9.58
C ARG A 37 -3.14 21.84 8.15
N ALA A 38 -2.30 21.51 7.16
CA ALA A 38 -2.72 21.51 5.76
C ALA A 38 -3.69 20.34 5.52
N LEU A 39 -4.85 20.62 4.92
CA LEU A 39 -5.88 19.61 4.64
C LEU A 39 -5.61 18.79 3.37
N ARG A 40 -4.74 19.29 2.47
CA ARG A 40 -4.42 18.68 1.16
C ARG A 40 -5.66 18.26 0.36
N ALA A 41 -6.77 18.97 0.53
CA ALA A 41 -8.02 18.74 -0.18
C ALA A 41 -7.99 19.41 -1.56
N HIS A 42 -8.63 18.78 -2.54
CA HIS A 42 -8.74 19.32 -3.90
C HIS A 42 -9.85 20.38 -4.02
N ASP A 43 -10.83 20.34 -3.12
CA ASP A 43 -11.92 21.30 -3.07
C ASP A 43 -12.29 21.70 -1.63
N ILE A 44 -13.16 22.70 -1.51
CA ILE A 44 -13.63 23.25 -0.23
C ILE A 44 -14.54 22.24 0.51
N SER A 45 -15.28 21.39 -0.19
CA SER A 45 -16.23 20.44 0.40
C SER A 45 -15.51 19.29 1.12
N GLU A 46 -14.48 18.76 0.48
CA GLU A 46 -13.54 17.80 1.00
C GLU A 46 -12.78 18.40 2.19
N ALA A 47 -12.27 19.63 2.07
CA ALA A 47 -11.63 20.34 3.17
C ALA A 47 -12.54 20.50 4.39
N LEU A 48 -13.82 20.83 4.19
CA LEU A 48 -14.81 20.94 5.26
C LEU A 48 -15.08 19.60 5.94
N SER A 49 -15.15 18.51 5.16
CA SER A 49 -15.32 17.16 5.69
C SER A 49 -14.14 16.80 6.59
N TRP A 50 -12.90 17.01 6.12
CA TRP A 50 -11.70 16.77 6.92
C TRP A 50 -11.62 17.66 8.16
N ALA A 51 -11.97 18.94 8.05
CA ALA A 51 -11.92 19.88 9.17
C ALA A 51 -12.93 19.56 10.27
N ARG A 52 -14.13 19.08 9.93
CA ARG A 52 -15.14 18.63 10.90
C ARG A 52 -14.61 17.47 11.72
N ILE A 53 -14.02 16.50 11.04
CA ILE A 53 -13.49 15.30 11.64
C ILE A 53 -12.31 15.67 12.56
N LEU A 54 -11.34 16.44 12.08
CA LEU A 54 -10.20 16.92 12.89
C LEU A 54 -10.65 17.72 14.11
N ALA A 55 -11.69 18.56 13.97
CA ALA A 55 -12.24 19.31 15.10
C ALA A 55 -12.80 18.40 16.20
N ILE A 56 -13.48 17.30 15.83
CA ILE A 56 -13.99 16.32 16.80
C ILE A 56 -12.84 15.63 17.52
N VAL A 57 -11.80 15.23 16.76
CA VAL A 57 -10.61 14.58 17.31
C VAL A 57 -9.91 15.45 18.33
N PHE A 58 -9.59 16.70 17.99
CA PHE A 58 -8.91 17.61 18.91
C PHE A 58 -9.77 17.98 20.11
N LYS A 59 -11.10 18.16 19.94
CA LYS A 59 -12.00 18.38 21.08
C LYS A 59 -12.01 17.21 22.06
N ARG A 60 -11.97 15.98 21.53
CA ARG A 60 -11.87 14.79 22.36
C ARG A 60 -10.54 14.74 23.11
N GLN A 61 -9.43 15.00 22.41
CA GLN A 61 -8.10 15.07 23.01
C GLN A 61 -8.04 16.11 24.15
N PHE A 62 -8.64 17.29 23.94
CA PHE A 62 -8.75 18.30 24.99
C PHE A 62 -9.54 17.81 26.20
N SER A 63 -10.65 17.11 25.97
CA SER A 63 -11.45 16.50 27.05
C SER A 63 -10.69 15.41 27.80
N ASP A 64 -9.88 14.61 27.10
CA ASP A 64 -9.10 13.53 27.70
C ASP A 64 -7.95 14.07 28.55
N LEU A 65 -7.26 15.12 28.07
CA LEU A 65 -6.21 15.82 28.82
C LEU A 65 -6.78 16.44 30.11
N ARG A 66 -7.95 17.07 30.05
CA ARG A 66 -8.65 17.59 31.24
C ARG A 66 -9.05 16.52 32.24
N ALA A 67 -9.37 15.32 31.74
CA ALA A 67 -9.71 14.17 32.58
C ALA A 67 -8.47 13.44 33.14
N GLY A 68 -7.26 13.98 32.93
CA GLY A 68 -6.01 13.37 33.40
C GLY A 68 -5.65 12.06 32.69
N ARG A 69 -6.29 11.76 31.54
CA ARG A 69 -5.96 10.57 30.75
C ARG A 69 -4.67 10.81 29.98
N ASN A 70 -3.78 9.82 30.01
CA ASN A 70 -2.54 9.88 29.23
C ASN A 70 -2.87 9.66 27.75
N VAL A 71 -3.04 10.74 27.00
CA VAL A 71 -3.25 10.69 25.56
C VAL A 71 -1.87 10.63 24.90
N GLN A 72 -1.56 9.55 24.17
CA GLN A 72 -0.50 9.60 23.16
C GLN A 72 -0.98 10.57 22.09
N GLY A 73 -0.65 11.85 22.27
CA GLY A 73 -1.09 12.92 21.40
C GLY A 73 -0.57 12.75 19.99
N ILE A 74 -1.38 13.15 19.02
CA ILE A 74 -1.00 13.30 17.61
C ILE A 74 0.29 14.14 17.55
N LYS A 75 1.38 13.55 17.05
CA LYS A 75 2.68 14.22 16.97
C LYS A 75 2.74 15.13 15.73
N GLU A 76 3.65 16.09 15.76
CA GLU A 76 4.00 16.90 14.57
C GLU A 76 4.60 15.97 13.51
N GLY A 77 3.90 15.79 12.39
CA GLY A 77 4.31 14.91 11.29
C GLY A 77 3.27 13.85 10.90
N ASP A 78 2.35 13.50 11.80
CA ASP A 78 1.34 12.45 11.55
C ASP A 78 0.37 12.90 10.44
N THR A 79 0.15 12.03 9.45
CA THR A 79 -0.82 12.26 8.38
C THR A 79 -2.24 12.41 8.94
N ILE A 80 -3.14 13.06 8.18
CA ILE A 80 -4.54 13.25 8.59
C ILE A 80 -5.21 11.90 8.94
N LEU A 81 -4.85 10.83 8.22
CA LEU A 81 -5.32 9.48 8.47
C LEU A 81 -4.75 8.85 9.76
N GLU A 82 -3.50 9.13 10.12
CA GLU A 82 -2.90 8.70 11.40
C GLU A 82 -3.52 9.47 12.56
N SER A 83 -3.81 10.76 12.38
CA SER A 83 -4.52 11.57 13.39
C SER A 83 -5.98 11.14 13.62
N LEU A 84 -6.54 10.34 12.70
CA LEU A 84 -7.88 9.75 12.83
C LEU A 84 -7.91 8.45 13.60
N GLN A 85 -6.76 7.81 13.75
CA GLN A 85 -6.57 6.74 14.71
C GLN A 85 -6.43 7.37 16.09
N LEU A 86 -7.56 7.85 16.63
CA LEU A 86 -7.73 7.98 18.07
C LEU A 86 -7.55 6.58 18.66
N GLY A 87 -6.30 6.26 18.99
CA GLY A 87 -5.99 5.27 20.00
C GLY A 87 -6.81 5.59 21.24
N ASN A 88 -7.58 4.61 21.68
CA ASN A 88 -8.35 4.61 22.92
C ASN A 88 -9.39 5.74 23.04
N SER A 89 -10.56 5.45 22.49
CA SER A 89 -11.77 5.85 23.21
C SER A 89 -11.71 5.30 24.63
N PRO A 90 -11.78 6.12 25.69
CA PRO A 90 -12.16 5.61 26.99
C PRO A 90 -13.62 5.21 26.82
N ARG A 91 -13.86 3.92 26.59
CA ARG A 91 -15.13 3.32 26.99
C ARG A 91 -15.26 3.71 28.46
N LEU A 92 -16.31 4.47 28.79
CA LEU A 92 -16.69 4.64 30.19
C LEU A 92 -16.76 3.23 30.78
N ILE A 93 -15.90 2.95 31.75
CA ILE A 93 -16.00 1.74 32.55
C ILE A 93 -17.27 1.93 33.38
N GLY A 94 -18.31 1.25 32.94
CA GLY A 94 -19.62 1.20 33.57
C GLY A 94 -20.37 0.13 32.79
N GLU A 95 -20.19 -1.11 33.24
CA GLU A 95 -20.59 -2.37 32.60
C GLU A 95 -19.69 -2.76 31.42
N ALA A 96 -18.94 -3.85 31.61
CA ALA A 96 -18.39 -4.60 30.49
C ALA A 96 -19.57 -4.89 29.54
N PRO A 97 -19.50 -4.52 28.25
CA PRO A 97 -20.41 -5.13 27.30
C PRO A 97 -20.11 -6.60 27.41
N ASP A 98 -21.12 -7.34 27.86
CA ASP A 98 -21.12 -8.77 28.07
C ASP A 98 -20.31 -9.40 26.92
N SER A 99 -19.33 -10.24 27.26
CA SER A 99 -18.39 -10.83 26.28
C SER A 99 -19.12 -11.61 25.17
N THR A 100 -20.42 -11.84 25.36
CA THR A 100 -21.43 -12.37 24.45
C THR A 100 -21.76 -11.44 23.25
N VAL A 101 -21.57 -10.12 23.33
CA VAL A 101 -22.00 -9.18 22.25
C VAL A 101 -21.00 -9.10 21.09
N PHE A 102 -19.71 -9.35 21.34
CA PHE A 102 -18.71 -9.55 20.27
C PHE A 102 -18.59 -11.01 19.83
N ASN A 103 -19.35 -11.90 20.45
CA ASN A 103 -19.44 -13.30 20.06
C ASN A 103 -20.37 -13.42 18.84
N ARG A 104 -19.98 -12.83 17.71
CA ARG A 104 -20.36 -13.45 16.45
C ARG A 104 -19.54 -14.74 16.41
N SER A 105 -20.19 -15.86 16.67
CA SER A 105 -19.60 -17.21 16.70
C SER A 105 -19.05 -17.69 15.35
N THR A 106 -18.59 -16.78 14.49
CA THR A 106 -18.02 -17.04 13.18
C THR A 106 -16.55 -16.62 13.22
N SER A 107 -15.67 -17.55 13.57
CA SER A 107 -14.25 -17.38 13.34
C SER A 107 -14.02 -17.35 11.81
N PHE A 108 -13.52 -16.23 11.30
CA PHE A 108 -13.21 -16.10 9.88
C PHE A 108 -11.81 -16.66 9.63
N SER A 109 -11.70 -17.72 8.84
CA SER A 109 -10.41 -18.27 8.43
C SER A 109 -9.71 -17.36 7.42
N LEU A 110 -8.38 -17.49 7.31
CA LEU A 110 -7.59 -16.77 6.31
C LEU A 110 -8.09 -17.03 4.88
N SER A 111 -8.48 -18.27 4.58
CA SER A 111 -9.05 -18.64 3.27
C SER A 111 -10.37 -17.93 2.97
N MET A 112 -11.26 -17.81 3.97
CA MET A 112 -12.55 -17.16 3.83
C MET A 112 -12.41 -15.65 3.59
N VAL A 113 -11.56 -14.98 4.38
CA VAL A 113 -11.29 -13.54 4.19
C VAL A 113 -10.65 -13.28 2.83
N TYR A 114 -9.76 -14.18 2.37
CA TYR A 114 -9.19 -14.06 1.03
C TYR A 114 -10.24 -14.22 -0.08
N ALA A 115 -11.16 -15.17 0.05
CA ALA A 115 -12.26 -15.35 -0.90
C ALA A 115 -13.17 -14.11 -0.97
N GLU A 116 -13.37 -13.44 0.16
CA GLU A 116 -14.10 -12.18 0.22
C GLU A 116 -13.35 -11.04 -0.50
N VAL A 117 -12.05 -10.88 -0.24
CA VAL A 117 -11.23 -9.89 -0.96
C VAL A 117 -11.20 -10.15 -2.47
N ARG A 118 -11.32 -11.43 -2.88
CA ARG A 118 -11.37 -11.84 -4.28
C ARG A 118 -12.69 -11.44 -4.95
N SER A 119 -13.82 -11.49 -4.24
CA SER A 119 -15.12 -11.09 -4.79
C SER A 119 -15.26 -9.57 -4.92
N PHE A 120 -14.45 -8.79 -4.19
CA PHE A 120 -14.48 -7.34 -4.23
C PHE A 120 -13.61 -6.72 -5.34
N GLY A 121 -14.30 -6.05 -6.27
CA GLY A 121 -13.71 -5.09 -7.22
C GLY A 121 -13.15 -5.70 -8.50
N ARG A 122 -12.90 -4.85 -9.51
CA ARG A 122 -12.18 -5.25 -10.73
C ARG A 122 -10.69 -5.28 -10.42
N GLN A 123 -10.10 -6.47 -10.47
CA GLN A 123 -8.66 -6.65 -10.31
C GLN A 123 -8.08 -7.33 -11.55
N SER A 124 -6.86 -6.98 -11.92
CA SER A 124 -6.14 -7.72 -12.96
C SER A 124 -5.91 -9.16 -12.50
N GLN A 125 -6.15 -10.13 -13.40
CA GLN A 125 -5.90 -11.55 -13.18
C GLN A 125 -4.50 -11.83 -12.63
N ARG A 126 -3.49 -11.07 -13.09
CA ARG A 126 -2.12 -11.18 -12.60
C ARG A 126 -2.00 -10.81 -11.12
N SER A 127 -2.60 -9.68 -10.72
CA SER A 127 -2.53 -9.23 -9.32
C SER A 127 -3.30 -10.17 -8.38
N GLU A 128 -4.38 -10.78 -8.87
CA GLU A 128 -5.13 -11.80 -8.14
C GLU A 128 -4.28 -13.05 -7.91
N LEU A 129 -3.62 -13.56 -8.96
CA LEU A 129 -2.72 -14.71 -8.87
C LEU A 129 -1.56 -14.46 -7.91
N GLU A 130 -0.91 -13.29 -7.99
CA GLU A 130 0.19 -12.92 -7.09
C GLU A 130 -0.26 -12.85 -5.61
N ARG A 131 -1.45 -12.31 -5.35
CA ARG A 131 -2.03 -12.27 -4.00
C ARG A 131 -2.38 -13.67 -3.52
N GLY A 132 -3.06 -14.46 -4.33
CA GLY A 132 -3.41 -15.85 -4.01
C GLY A 132 -2.19 -16.71 -3.72
N ASN A 133 -1.10 -16.54 -4.47
CA ASN A 133 0.16 -17.22 -4.20
C ASN A 133 0.77 -16.82 -2.85
N SER A 134 0.66 -15.54 -2.47
CA SER A 134 1.16 -15.05 -1.18
C SER A 134 0.34 -15.61 -0.01
N VAL A 135 -0.99 -15.70 -0.16
CA VAL A 135 -1.90 -16.29 0.83
C VAL A 135 -1.69 -17.78 0.97
N LYS A 136 -1.57 -18.51 -0.14
CA LYS A 136 -1.31 -19.94 -0.13
C LYS A 136 -0.04 -20.28 0.64
N LEU A 137 1.03 -19.51 0.45
CA LEU A 137 2.28 -19.69 1.20
C LEU A 137 2.09 -19.45 2.71
N LEU A 138 1.30 -18.45 3.09
CA LEU A 138 1.02 -18.18 4.49
C LEU A 138 0.19 -19.33 5.12
N ILE A 139 -0.82 -19.82 4.41
CA ILE A 139 -1.66 -20.95 4.85
C ILE A 139 -0.82 -22.24 4.92
N GLU A 140 0.11 -22.46 4.00
CA GLU A 140 1.01 -23.62 4.03
C GLU A 140 1.95 -23.60 5.25
N TRP A 141 2.33 -22.41 5.73
CA TRP A 141 3.18 -22.25 6.91
C TRP A 141 2.40 -22.30 8.24
N LEU A 142 1.38 -21.45 8.40
CA LEU A 142 0.62 -21.29 9.65
C LEU A 142 -0.58 -22.23 9.77
N GLY A 143 -1.01 -22.83 8.66
CA GLY A 143 -2.33 -23.46 8.55
C GLY A 143 -3.42 -22.44 8.21
N ASP A 144 -4.63 -22.95 7.92
CA ASP A 144 -5.82 -22.11 7.74
C ASP A 144 -6.44 -21.75 9.10
N ILE A 145 -5.71 -20.94 9.86
CA ILE A 145 -6.12 -20.46 11.18
C ILE A 145 -7.06 -19.26 11.07
N ALA A 146 -7.81 -19.01 12.15
CA ALA A 146 -8.65 -17.84 12.24
C ALA A 146 -7.80 -16.55 12.15
N ILE A 147 -8.29 -15.54 11.44
CA ILE A 147 -7.52 -14.32 11.21
C ILE A 147 -7.22 -13.55 12.50
N GLU A 148 -8.02 -13.76 13.54
CA GLU A 148 -7.86 -13.18 14.88
C GLU A 148 -6.69 -13.77 15.67
N THR A 149 -6.30 -15.03 15.41
CA THR A 149 -5.20 -15.69 16.12
C THR A 149 -3.84 -15.38 15.51
N VAL A 150 -3.82 -14.76 14.33
CA VAL A 150 -2.59 -14.37 13.65
C VAL A 150 -1.91 -13.23 14.43
N THR A 151 -0.82 -13.56 15.11
CA THR A 151 -0.01 -12.57 15.84
C THR A 151 1.12 -12.01 14.99
N ARG A 152 1.66 -10.86 15.39
CA ARG A 152 2.83 -10.24 14.74
C ARG A 152 4.05 -11.16 14.78
N SER A 153 4.27 -11.87 15.89
CA SER A 153 5.41 -12.79 16.06
C SER A 153 5.38 -13.91 15.02
N MET A 154 4.19 -14.49 14.76
CA MET A 154 4.02 -15.53 13.73
C MET A 154 4.35 -15.02 12.33
N LEU A 155 4.05 -13.76 12.02
CA LEU A 155 4.36 -13.16 10.72
C LEU A 155 5.82 -12.73 10.60
N MET A 156 6.48 -12.35 11.70
CA MET A 156 7.92 -12.15 11.74
C MET A 156 8.66 -13.47 11.50
N GLU A 157 8.23 -14.55 12.16
CA GLU A 157 8.76 -15.88 11.92
C GLU A 157 8.56 -16.32 10.47
N PHE A 158 7.37 -16.12 9.90
CA PHE A 158 7.12 -16.38 8.49
C PHE A 158 8.04 -15.58 7.56
N ARG A 159 8.27 -14.29 7.84
CA ARG A 159 9.19 -13.46 7.06
C ARG A 159 10.63 -14.00 7.13
N ASP A 160 11.11 -14.29 8.32
CA ASP A 160 12.52 -14.59 8.58
C ASP A 160 12.88 -16.03 8.18
N GLN A 161 12.00 -16.98 8.49
CA GLN A 161 12.24 -18.39 8.18
C GLN A 161 11.81 -18.72 6.75
N VAL A 162 10.64 -18.27 6.29
CA VAL A 162 10.14 -18.66 4.97
C VAL A 162 10.64 -17.70 3.90
N LEU A 163 10.30 -16.42 3.98
CA LEU A 163 10.55 -15.51 2.87
C LEU A 163 12.04 -15.25 2.65
N CYS A 164 12.84 -15.08 3.69
CA CYS A 164 14.27 -14.79 3.53
C CYS A 164 15.08 -15.98 3.02
N ARG A 165 14.65 -17.22 3.28
CA ARG A 165 15.35 -18.45 2.87
C ARG A 165 14.78 -19.09 1.62
N MET A 166 13.70 -18.54 1.06
CA MET A 166 13.02 -19.16 -0.07
C MET A 166 13.83 -19.05 -1.37
N PRO A 167 14.03 -20.17 -2.11
CA PRO A 167 14.75 -20.16 -3.37
C PRO A 167 13.95 -19.44 -4.47
N LEU A 168 14.68 -18.87 -5.42
CA LEU A 168 14.09 -18.29 -6.62
C LEU A 168 13.35 -19.36 -7.43
N ARG A 169 12.11 -19.04 -7.85
CA ARG A 169 11.29 -19.91 -8.72
C ARG A 169 11.08 -21.33 -8.18
N MET A 170 10.99 -21.50 -6.85
CA MET A 170 10.74 -22.77 -6.15
C MET A 170 9.79 -23.75 -6.88
N ARG A 171 8.61 -23.30 -7.33
CA ARG A 171 7.60 -24.16 -7.98
C ARG A 171 7.93 -24.57 -9.43
N GLN A 172 8.99 -24.03 -10.02
CA GLN A 172 9.48 -24.41 -11.35
C GLN A 172 10.68 -25.36 -11.28
N GLN A 173 11.33 -25.49 -10.11
CA GLN A 173 12.43 -26.43 -9.91
C GLN A 173 11.85 -27.82 -9.65
N SER A 174 12.23 -28.79 -10.48
CA SER A 174 11.74 -30.17 -10.37
C SER A 174 12.08 -30.81 -9.02
N GLU A 175 13.20 -30.45 -8.39
CA GLU A 175 13.60 -31.05 -7.09
C GLU A 175 12.81 -30.52 -5.89
N LEU A 176 12.15 -29.36 -6.04
CA LEU A 176 11.48 -28.64 -4.94
C LEU A 176 9.96 -28.56 -5.12
N LYS A 177 9.45 -28.91 -6.30
CA LYS A 177 8.04 -28.73 -6.66
C LYS A 177 7.07 -29.50 -5.75
N ASP A 178 7.45 -30.70 -5.34
CA ASP A 178 6.58 -31.63 -4.62
C ASP A 178 6.95 -31.76 -3.12
N LYS A 179 7.94 -30.99 -2.64
CA LYS A 179 8.33 -30.98 -1.23
C LYS A 179 7.49 -29.98 -0.43
N PRO A 180 7.15 -30.26 0.83
CA PRO A 180 6.45 -29.30 1.68
C PRO A 180 7.34 -28.10 2.00
N LEU A 181 6.75 -26.90 2.09
CA LEU A 181 7.48 -25.65 2.36
C LEU A 181 8.45 -25.71 3.54
N ARG A 182 8.11 -26.48 4.59
CA ARG A 182 8.95 -26.65 5.79
C ARG A 182 10.28 -27.35 5.50
N GLU A 183 10.29 -28.34 4.61
CA GLU A 183 11.51 -29.04 4.21
C GLU A 183 12.37 -28.16 3.29
N ILE A 184 11.73 -27.38 2.41
CA ILE A 184 12.43 -26.49 1.49
C ILE A 184 13.21 -25.42 2.25
N VAL A 185 12.63 -24.86 3.31
CA VAL A 185 13.26 -23.81 4.14
C VAL A 185 14.47 -24.31 4.93
N GLN A 186 14.56 -25.63 5.19
CA GLN A 186 15.71 -26.22 5.91
C GLN A 186 16.92 -26.45 5.01
N ILE A 187 16.71 -26.55 3.70
CA ILE A 187 17.79 -26.67 2.72
C ILE A 187 18.40 -25.28 2.53
N ASP A 188 19.73 -25.18 2.60
CA ASP A 188 20.41 -23.93 2.29
C ASP A 188 20.42 -23.71 0.78
N HIS A 189 20.00 -22.53 0.33
CA HIS A 189 19.83 -22.21 -1.08
C HIS A 189 20.82 -21.15 -1.50
N GLU A 190 21.55 -21.41 -2.59
CA GLU A 190 22.55 -20.50 -3.12
C GLU A 190 21.96 -19.15 -3.61
N ARG A 191 20.70 -19.15 -4.06
CA ARG A 191 20.01 -17.94 -4.52
C ARG A 191 18.61 -17.80 -3.94
N VAL A 192 18.43 -16.79 -3.09
CA VAL A 192 17.18 -16.46 -2.42
C VAL A 192 16.45 -15.29 -3.07
N ILE A 193 15.18 -15.09 -2.70
CA ILE A 193 14.40 -13.94 -3.17
C ILE A 193 14.94 -12.61 -2.61
N SER A 194 14.83 -11.54 -3.39
CA SER A 194 15.28 -10.20 -2.98
C SER A 194 14.37 -9.54 -1.95
N ASN A 195 14.91 -8.59 -1.17
CA ASN A 195 14.15 -7.79 -0.20
C ASN A 195 12.93 -7.09 -0.83
N THR A 196 13.06 -6.60 -2.06
CA THR A 196 11.94 -6.03 -2.82
C THR A 196 10.84 -7.05 -3.08
N THR A 197 11.19 -8.30 -3.38
CA THR A 197 10.23 -9.38 -3.58
C THR A 197 9.54 -9.76 -2.27
N ILE A 198 10.28 -9.78 -1.17
CA ILE A 198 9.74 -10.01 0.19
C ILE A 198 8.72 -8.91 0.53
N ASN A 199 9.10 -7.64 0.36
CA ASN A 199 8.21 -6.50 0.62
C ASN A 199 6.97 -6.51 -0.26
N ASN A 200 7.10 -6.87 -1.54
CA ASN A 200 5.95 -7.02 -2.43
C ASN A 200 4.98 -8.10 -1.92
N ARG A 201 5.48 -9.26 -1.47
CA ARG A 201 4.66 -10.34 -0.90
C ARG A 201 3.97 -9.90 0.41
N LEU A 202 4.71 -9.26 1.31
CA LEU A 202 4.15 -8.69 2.55
C LEU A 202 3.08 -7.64 2.27
N ALA A 203 3.26 -6.79 1.26
CA ALA A 203 2.28 -5.79 0.85
C ALA A 203 0.98 -6.44 0.33
N LYS A 204 1.07 -7.56 -0.40
CA LYS A 204 -0.12 -8.32 -0.82
C LYS A 204 -0.88 -8.90 0.38
N LEU A 205 -0.17 -9.45 1.37
CA LEU A 205 -0.77 -9.92 2.61
C LEU A 205 -1.39 -8.77 3.41
N LYS A 206 -0.71 -7.63 3.50
CA LYS A 206 -1.22 -6.41 4.18
C LYS A 206 -2.58 -5.97 3.65
N THR A 207 -2.85 -6.14 2.36
CA THR A 207 -4.17 -5.84 1.78
C THR A 207 -5.29 -6.64 2.44
N ILE A 208 -5.04 -7.92 2.76
CA ILE A 208 -6.04 -8.84 3.34
C ILE A 208 -6.28 -8.49 4.81
N PHE A 209 -5.23 -8.26 5.58
CA PHE A 209 -5.38 -7.83 6.98
C PHE A 209 -5.99 -6.42 7.07
N THR A 210 -5.72 -5.53 6.12
CA THR A 210 -6.38 -4.21 6.05
C THR A 210 -7.88 -4.37 5.78
N HIS A 211 -8.27 -5.28 4.90
CA HIS A 211 -9.68 -5.65 4.72
C HIS A 211 -10.28 -6.20 6.01
N ALA A 212 -9.59 -7.11 6.69
CA ALA A 212 -10.06 -7.68 7.94
C ALA A 212 -10.26 -6.64 9.05
N VAL A 213 -9.41 -5.61 9.11
CA VAL A 213 -9.61 -4.45 10.01
C VAL A 213 -10.84 -3.64 9.57
N ARG A 214 -10.98 -3.35 8.28
CA ARG A 214 -12.08 -2.53 7.73
C ARG A 214 -13.45 -3.14 8.01
N TYR A 215 -13.56 -4.47 7.96
CA TYR A 215 -14.81 -5.20 8.22
C TYR A 215 -14.97 -5.62 9.69
N GLY A 216 -14.01 -5.27 10.55
CA GLY A 216 -14.07 -5.49 11.99
C GLY A 216 -13.78 -6.92 12.45
N TYR A 217 -13.19 -7.77 11.61
CA TYR A 217 -12.73 -9.12 12.00
C TYR A 217 -11.54 -9.05 12.97
N ILE A 218 -10.69 -8.04 12.80
CA ILE A 218 -9.56 -7.78 13.69
C ILE A 218 -9.53 -6.29 14.05
N ARG A 219 -9.00 -5.98 15.24
CA ARG A 219 -8.90 -4.59 15.69
C ARG A 219 -7.72 -3.85 15.06
N ILE A 220 -6.60 -4.54 14.88
CA ILE A 220 -5.33 -3.96 14.41
C ILE A 220 -4.70 -4.95 13.44
N SER A 221 -4.13 -4.46 12.34
CA SER A 221 -3.39 -5.30 11.39
C SER A 221 -2.06 -5.75 12.00
N PRO A 222 -1.73 -7.05 12.01
CA PRO A 222 -0.43 -7.52 12.52
C PRO A 222 0.77 -7.17 11.62
N LEU A 223 0.51 -6.67 10.40
CA LEU A 223 1.51 -6.31 9.37
C LEU A 223 1.81 -4.81 9.31
N VAL A 224 1.45 -4.04 10.33
CA VAL A 224 1.83 -2.62 10.42
C VAL A 224 3.37 -2.53 10.50
N ASP A 225 3.93 -1.72 9.60
CA ASP A 225 5.36 -1.41 9.47
C ASP A 225 6.31 -2.61 9.36
N LEU A 226 5.79 -3.78 8.98
CA LEU A 226 6.64 -4.93 8.68
C LEU A 226 7.17 -4.82 7.24
N SER A 227 8.44 -4.46 7.13
CA SER A 227 9.18 -4.43 5.86
C SER A 227 10.63 -4.83 6.07
N MET A 228 11.28 -5.25 5.00
CA MET A 228 12.72 -5.45 4.92
C MET A 228 13.38 -4.16 4.42
N PRO A 229 14.54 -3.77 4.97
CA PRO A 229 15.30 -2.66 4.43
C PRO A 229 15.68 -3.00 2.98
N ILE A 230 15.37 -2.07 2.08
CA ILE A 230 15.91 -2.08 0.73
C ILE A 230 17.01 -1.05 0.79
N GLU A 231 18.26 -1.48 0.59
CA GLU A 231 19.32 -0.52 0.31
C GLU A 231 18.89 0.21 -0.96
N ASP A 232 18.85 1.55 -0.90
CA ASP A 232 18.64 2.39 -2.07
C ASP A 232 19.93 2.28 -2.90
N ASP A 233 20.13 1.11 -3.50
CA ASP A 233 21.07 0.92 -4.57
C ASP A 233 20.58 1.86 -5.65
N PHE A 234 21.26 2.99 -5.79
CA PHE A 234 21.09 3.90 -6.89
C PHE A 234 21.18 3.05 -8.16
N VAL A 235 20.03 2.69 -8.74
CA VAL A 235 19.99 1.78 -9.88
C VAL A 235 20.51 2.58 -11.07
N GLU A 236 21.82 2.53 -11.29
CA GLU A 236 22.50 3.14 -12.42
C GLU A 236 21.82 2.76 -13.76
N GLY A 237 21.21 1.56 -13.80
CA GLY A 237 20.39 1.08 -14.92
C GLY A 237 19.04 1.79 -15.17
N ARG A 238 18.63 2.75 -14.33
CA ARG A 238 17.48 3.64 -14.56
C ARG A 238 17.89 5.10 -14.77
N CYS A 239 19.18 5.37 -14.94
CA CYS A 239 19.64 6.71 -15.31
C CYS A 239 19.02 7.15 -16.64
N VAL A 240 18.75 8.45 -16.74
CA VAL A 240 18.32 9.06 -18.00
C VAL A 240 19.47 8.93 -19.00
N TYR A 241 19.18 8.45 -20.20
CA TYR A 241 20.17 8.37 -21.26
C TYR A 241 20.71 9.76 -21.59
N SER A 242 22.02 9.89 -21.72
CA SER A 242 22.62 11.13 -22.21
C SER A 242 22.26 11.35 -23.68
N HIS A 243 22.37 12.59 -24.15
CA HIS A 243 22.10 12.92 -25.56
C HIS A 243 22.98 12.11 -26.52
N ASP A 244 24.27 11.92 -26.19
CA ASP A 244 25.20 11.09 -26.97
C ASP A 244 24.80 9.60 -26.98
N GLN A 245 24.35 9.07 -25.84
CA GLN A 245 23.84 7.69 -25.78
C GLN A 245 22.59 7.51 -26.63
N LEU A 246 21.66 8.48 -26.60
CA LEU A 246 20.47 8.46 -27.45
C LEU A 246 20.82 8.54 -28.94
N GLN A 247 21.78 9.39 -29.31
CA GLN A 247 22.23 9.51 -30.70
C GLN A 247 22.81 8.18 -31.20
N ARG A 248 23.68 7.53 -30.42
CA ARG A 248 24.23 6.20 -30.76
C ARG A 248 23.14 5.13 -30.90
N MET A 249 22.09 5.18 -30.08
CA MET A 249 20.94 4.28 -30.20
C MET A 249 20.19 4.51 -31.52
N ILE A 250 19.94 5.77 -31.89
CA ILE A 250 19.28 6.14 -33.16
C ILE A 250 20.12 5.69 -34.35
N ASP A 251 21.42 5.96 -34.35
CA ASP A 251 22.34 5.57 -35.42
C ASP A 251 22.36 4.04 -35.59
N GLY A 252 22.36 3.30 -34.48
CA GLY A 252 22.22 1.85 -34.47
C GLY A 252 20.92 1.35 -35.09
N LEU A 253 19.79 2.05 -34.85
CA LEU A 253 18.49 1.73 -35.46
C LEU A 253 18.48 2.00 -36.97
N VAL A 254 19.09 3.09 -37.42
CA VAL A 254 19.23 3.41 -38.85
C VAL A 254 20.09 2.36 -39.56
N MET A 255 21.20 1.96 -38.95
CA MET A 255 22.06 0.89 -39.46
C MET A 255 21.35 -0.47 -39.48
N TYR A 256 20.46 -0.73 -38.53
CA TYR A 256 19.62 -1.93 -38.51
C TYR A 256 18.61 -1.94 -39.67
N ALA A 257 17.99 -0.79 -39.97
CA ALA A 257 17.02 -0.66 -41.05
C ALA A 257 17.66 -0.79 -42.45
N THR A 258 18.88 -0.29 -42.64
CA THR A 258 19.55 -0.24 -43.95
C THR A 258 20.26 -1.54 -44.34
N LYS A 259 20.69 -2.37 -43.39
CA LYS A 259 21.50 -3.58 -43.66
C LYS A 259 20.72 -4.79 -44.23
N GLY A 260 19.48 -4.63 -44.69
CA GLY A 260 18.67 -5.71 -45.30
C GLY A 260 18.32 -6.89 -44.36
N LYS A 261 18.76 -6.84 -43.09
CA LYS A 261 18.47 -7.82 -42.02
C LYS A 261 17.34 -7.36 -41.09
N ALA A 262 16.52 -6.41 -41.54
CA ALA A 262 15.35 -5.91 -40.82
C ALA A 262 14.20 -6.94 -40.82
N THR A 263 14.49 -8.16 -40.37
CA THR A 263 13.51 -9.25 -40.28
C THR A 263 12.47 -9.02 -39.19
N ARG A 264 12.68 -8.02 -38.31
CA ARG A 264 11.76 -7.67 -37.21
C ARG A 264 11.55 -6.16 -37.17
N HIS A 265 10.61 -5.67 -37.98
CA HIS A 265 10.19 -4.26 -38.03
C HIS A 265 9.88 -3.67 -36.64
N MET A 266 9.37 -4.49 -35.71
CA MET A 266 9.15 -4.13 -34.30
C MET A 266 10.40 -3.57 -33.60
N ARG A 267 11.60 -4.11 -33.88
CA ARG A 267 12.85 -3.66 -33.25
C ARG A 267 13.27 -2.25 -33.70
N PHE A 268 12.75 -1.80 -34.83
CA PHE A 268 12.96 -0.44 -35.32
C PHE A 268 11.88 0.52 -34.81
N TRP A 269 10.60 0.17 -35.01
CA TRP A 269 9.49 1.07 -34.71
C TRP A 269 9.20 1.22 -33.21
N VAL A 270 9.34 0.18 -32.40
CA VAL A 270 9.00 0.25 -30.97
C VAL A 270 9.91 1.23 -30.21
N PRO A 271 11.26 1.17 -30.34
CA PRO A 271 12.13 2.15 -29.70
C PRO A 271 11.90 3.57 -30.20
N LEU A 272 11.61 3.76 -31.49
CA LEU A 272 11.35 5.07 -32.06
C LEU A 272 10.07 5.71 -31.49
N ILE A 273 8.98 4.94 -31.43
CA ILE A 273 7.73 5.40 -30.83
C ILE A 273 7.94 5.67 -29.33
N ALA A 274 8.65 4.81 -28.61
CA ALA A 274 8.95 4.99 -27.20
C ALA A 274 9.75 6.28 -26.94
N LEU A 275 10.74 6.57 -27.78
CA LEU A 275 11.58 7.77 -27.67
C LEU A 275 10.76 9.06 -27.80
N HIS A 276 9.81 9.11 -28.73
CA HIS A 276 9.04 10.33 -29.02
C HIS A 276 7.76 10.49 -28.17
N SER A 277 7.16 9.38 -27.72
CA SER A 277 5.90 9.41 -26.97
C SER A 277 6.05 9.23 -25.45
N GLY A 278 7.15 8.62 -25.00
CA GLY A 278 7.29 8.17 -23.61
C GLY A 278 6.31 7.06 -23.22
N ALA A 279 5.59 6.45 -24.17
CA ALA A 279 4.62 5.40 -23.92
C ALA A 279 5.30 4.11 -23.42
N ARG A 280 4.60 3.35 -22.59
CA ARG A 280 5.10 2.04 -22.13
C ARG A 280 5.11 1.03 -23.27
N LEU A 281 6.03 0.06 -23.21
CA LEU A 281 6.16 -1.00 -24.21
C LEU A 281 4.81 -1.69 -24.54
N ASN A 282 4.01 -2.02 -23.53
CA ASN A 282 2.71 -2.65 -23.76
C ASN A 282 1.71 -1.72 -24.45
N GLU A 283 1.75 -0.41 -24.17
CA GLU A 283 0.88 0.57 -24.83
C GLU A 283 1.23 0.67 -26.33
N ILE A 284 2.52 0.65 -26.66
CA ILE A 284 3.02 0.65 -28.05
C ILE A 284 2.62 -0.63 -28.78
N CYS A 285 2.79 -1.80 -28.14
CA CYS A 285 2.47 -3.09 -28.75
C CYS A 285 0.97 -3.34 -28.93
N GLN A 286 0.11 -2.57 -28.26
CA GLN A 286 -1.36 -2.63 -28.38
C GLN A 286 -1.93 -1.56 -29.32
N LEU A 287 -1.07 -0.81 -30.02
CA LEU A 287 -1.51 0.12 -31.05
C LEU A 287 -2.14 -0.66 -32.22
N GLY A 288 -3.43 -0.44 -32.42
CA GLY A 288 -4.19 -0.98 -33.54
C GLY A 288 -4.53 0.12 -34.54
N PHE A 289 -4.63 -0.26 -35.81
CA PHE A 289 -5.17 0.63 -36.83
C PHE A 289 -6.68 0.39 -36.93
N HIS A 290 -7.50 1.37 -36.56
CA HIS A 290 -8.95 1.29 -36.75
C HIS A 290 -9.46 2.54 -37.46
N ARG A 291 -10.08 2.36 -38.63
CA ARG A 291 -10.71 3.43 -39.43
C ARG A 291 -9.81 4.65 -39.73
N GLY A 292 -8.58 4.40 -40.17
CA GLY A 292 -7.67 5.48 -40.57
C GLY A 292 -7.11 6.33 -39.42
N GLN A 293 -7.40 5.96 -38.16
CA GLN A 293 -6.81 6.58 -36.97
C GLN A 293 -6.04 5.50 -36.18
N CYS A 294 -4.85 5.87 -35.69
CA CYS A 294 -4.14 5.08 -34.69
C CYS A 294 -4.93 5.16 -33.38
N ALA A 295 -5.60 4.08 -33.01
CA ALA A 295 -6.28 3.99 -31.73
C ALA A 295 -5.53 2.97 -30.87
N ALA A 296 -5.03 3.39 -29.70
CA ALA A 296 -4.78 2.43 -28.64
C ALA A 296 -6.12 1.76 -28.36
N GLN A 297 -6.20 0.42 -28.48
CA GLN A 297 -7.42 -0.29 -28.10
C GLN A 297 -7.71 0.07 -26.64
N LEU A 298 -8.67 0.98 -26.44
CA LEU A 298 -9.36 1.13 -25.17
C LEU A 298 -10.06 -0.21 -24.96
N LEU A 299 -9.39 -1.12 -24.25
CA LEU A 299 -10.00 -2.31 -23.66
C LEU A 299 -10.99 -1.85 -22.61
N ALA A 300 -12.13 -1.34 -23.07
CA ALA A 300 -13.37 -1.29 -22.34
C ALA A 300 -14.11 -2.60 -22.66
N THR A 301 -13.91 -3.60 -21.81
CA THR A 301 -14.91 -4.53 -21.28
C THR A 301 -14.24 -5.37 -20.19
#